data_AF-A0A8T3SPQ1-F1
#
_entry.id   AF-A0A8T3SPQ1-F1
#
_cell.length_a   1.000
_cell.length_b   1.000
_cell.length_c   1.000
_cell.angle_alpha   90.00
_cell.angle_beta   90.00
_cell.angle_gamma   90.00
#
_symmetry.space_group_name_H-M   'P 1'
#
loop_
_entity.id
_entity.type
_entity.pdbx_description
1 polymer ?
#
loop_
_entity_poly.entity_id
_entity_poly.type
_entity_poly.pdbx_seq_one_letter_code
_entity_poly.pdbx_strand_id
1 'polypeptide(L)'
;MRDKAGPHDRVWEVFRQEAEGDPMIHGGSVKAPDEELATHYAREFYGRRQESQRLWIVPRDAITELDDPDLLKPPFDRSFKRPGGFLIKHKLEAARERAGSPQVDEVAE
;
A
#
# COMPACT_ATOMS: atom_id res chain seq x y z
N MET A 1 6.13 -22.89 18.84
CA MET A 1 6.63 -23.99 17.98
C MET A 1 7.18 -23.33 16.73
N ARG A 2 8.42 -22.82 16.79
CA ARG A 2 9.04 -21.99 15.75
C ARG A 2 9.80 -22.87 14.76
N ASP A 3 9.54 -22.60 13.49
CA ASP A 3 10.34 -22.81 12.27
C ASP A 3 11.32 -23.98 12.23
N LYS A 4 10.93 -25.02 11.48
CA LYS A 4 11.87 -25.84 10.70
C LYS A 4 11.48 -25.82 9.23
N ALA A 5 11.47 -24.63 8.64
CA ALA A 5 11.75 -24.54 7.21
C ALA A 5 13.18 -25.05 7.03
N GLY A 6 13.33 -26.29 6.53
CA GLY A 6 14.65 -26.75 6.09
C GLY A 6 15.18 -25.81 5.01
N PRO A 7 16.48 -25.85 4.68
CA PRO A 7 17.05 -24.98 3.64
C PRO A 7 16.17 -24.96 2.39
N HIS A 8 15.54 -26.07 1.99
CA HIS A 8 14.68 -26.21 0.81
C HIS A 8 13.29 -25.54 0.88
N ASP A 9 12.87 -24.96 2.00
CA ASP A 9 11.47 -24.55 2.21
C ASP A 9 11.22 -23.03 2.14
N ARG A 10 12.25 -22.24 1.75
CA ARG A 10 12.09 -20.80 1.53
C ARG A 10 11.18 -20.56 0.32
N VAL A 11 10.22 -19.65 0.50
CA VAL A 11 9.23 -19.30 -0.53
C VAL A 11 9.71 -18.09 -1.33
N TRP A 12 9.57 -18.20 -2.65
CA TRP A 12 9.89 -17.16 -3.63
C TRP A 12 8.64 -16.84 -4.43
N GLU A 13 8.26 -15.57 -4.49
CA GLU A 13 7.19 -15.09 -5.36
C GLU A 13 7.72 -14.91 -6.78
N VAL A 14 6.93 -15.35 -7.74
CA VAL A 14 7.24 -15.25 -9.17
C VAL A 14 6.20 -14.35 -9.82
N PHE A 15 6.69 -13.33 -10.51
CA PHE A 15 5.87 -12.48 -11.35
C PHE A 15 6.25 -12.64 -12.82
N ARG A 16 5.27 -12.57 -13.72
CA ARG A 16 5.39 -12.76 -15.17
C ARG A 16 4.95 -11.52 -15.93
N GLN A 17 5.68 -11.21 -16.99
CA GLN A 17 5.27 -10.26 -18.03
C GLN A 17 4.98 -11.06 -19.29
N GLU A 18 3.75 -10.97 -19.82
CA GLU A 18 3.31 -11.78 -20.96
C GLU A 18 3.77 -11.21 -22.30
N ALA A 19 3.60 -9.89 -22.52
CA ALA A 19 4.13 -9.19 -23.69
C ALA A 19 5.02 -7.99 -23.30
N GLU A 20 5.82 -7.53 -24.25
CA GLU A 20 6.68 -6.36 -24.05
C GLU A 20 5.82 -5.12 -23.76
N GLY A 21 6.12 -4.47 -22.63
CA GLY A 21 5.36 -3.30 -22.16
C GLY A 21 4.22 -3.63 -21.21
N ASP A 22 3.84 -4.90 -21.06
CA ASP A 22 2.83 -5.30 -20.08
C ASP A 22 3.34 -5.12 -18.64
N PRO A 23 2.43 -4.89 -17.67
CA PRO A 23 2.80 -4.92 -16.28
C PRO A 23 3.29 -6.30 -15.86
N MET A 24 4.07 -6.31 -14.79
CA MET A 24 4.49 -7.54 -14.14
C MET A 24 3.35 -8.05 -13.26
N ILE A 25 2.84 -9.26 -13.52
CA ILE A 25 1.66 -9.85 -12.85
C ILE A 25 2.11 -11.02 -11.98
N HIS A 26 1.57 -11.15 -10.77
CA HIS A 26 1.87 -12.30 -9.90
C HIS A 26 1.40 -13.60 -10.56
N GLY A 27 2.33 -14.52 -10.81
CA GLY A 27 2.05 -15.83 -11.40
C GLY A 27 1.89 -16.94 -10.36
N GLY A 28 2.50 -16.75 -9.19
CA GLY A 28 2.46 -17.71 -8.08
C GLY A 28 3.78 -17.73 -7.31
N SER A 29 4.10 -18.86 -6.69
CA SER A 29 5.28 -19.01 -5.84
C SER A 29 5.98 -20.35 -6.03
N VAL A 30 7.29 -20.39 -5.82
CA VAL A 30 8.10 -21.62 -5.76
C VAL A 30 8.78 -21.76 -4.40
N LYS A 31 9.16 -22.98 -4.04
CA LYS A 31 9.99 -23.26 -2.86
C LYS A 31 11.37 -23.68 -3.30
N ALA A 32 12.40 -23.02 -2.78
CA ALA A 32 13.78 -23.28 -3.15
C ALA A 32 14.74 -22.77 -2.07
N PRO A 33 15.91 -23.42 -1.88
CA PRO A 33 16.86 -23.02 -0.86
C PRO A 33 17.61 -21.72 -1.12
N ASP A 34 17.81 -21.39 -2.38
CA ASP A 34 18.58 -20.24 -2.82
C ASP A 34 17.98 -19.66 -4.12
N GLU A 35 18.54 -18.53 -4.54
CA GLU A 35 18.12 -17.78 -5.72
C GLU A 35 18.35 -18.56 -7.02
N GLU A 36 19.44 -19.32 -7.09
CA GLU A 36 19.81 -20.07 -8.29
C GLU A 36 18.77 -21.15 -8.57
N LEU A 37 18.43 -21.97 -7.56
CA LEU A 37 17.41 -23.00 -7.70
C LEU A 37 16.00 -22.41 -7.84
N ALA A 38 15.70 -21.30 -7.16
CA ALA A 38 14.44 -20.56 -7.35
C ALA A 38 14.26 -20.11 -8.79
N THR A 39 15.33 -19.59 -9.41
CA THR A 39 15.33 -19.16 -10.82
C THR A 39 15.10 -20.32 -11.76
N HIS A 40 15.75 -21.46 -11.52
CA HIS A 40 15.50 -22.67 -12.30
C HIS A 40 14.04 -23.12 -12.21
N TYR A 41 13.47 -23.19 -11.00
CA TYR A 41 12.07 -23.59 -10.83
C TYR A 41 11.10 -22.58 -11.46
N ALA A 42 11.34 -21.29 -11.28
CA ALA A 42 10.51 -20.24 -11.87
C ALA A 42 10.49 -20.33 -13.41
N ARG A 43 11.65 -20.54 -14.03
CA ARG A 43 11.75 -20.76 -15.48
C ARG A 43 10.97 -21.99 -15.94
N GLU A 44 11.08 -23.11 -15.21
CA GLU A 44 10.40 -24.36 -15.57
C GLU A 44 8.88 -24.27 -15.43
N PHE A 45 8.35 -23.61 -14.40
CA PHE A 45 6.90 -23.54 -14.18
C PHE A 45 6.24 -22.37 -14.91
N TYR A 46 6.92 -21.23 -15.04
CA TYR A 46 6.31 -19.97 -15.54
C TYR A 46 6.88 -19.47 -16.87
N GLY A 47 7.99 -20.03 -17.36
CA GLY A 47 8.63 -19.63 -18.62
C GLY A 47 8.29 -20.51 -19.84
N ARG A 48 7.54 -21.60 -19.65
CA ARG A 48 7.26 -22.55 -20.75
C ARG A 48 6.32 -21.94 -21.79
N ARG A 49 6.46 -22.41 -23.04
CA ARG A 49 5.61 -22.06 -24.20
C ARG A 49 5.53 -20.57 -24.56
N GLN A 50 6.53 -19.77 -24.18
CA GLN A 50 6.53 -18.31 -24.42
C GLN A 50 5.36 -17.57 -23.77
N GLU A 51 4.76 -18.13 -22.71
CA GLU A 51 3.69 -17.49 -21.96
C GLU A 51 4.19 -16.32 -21.09
N SER A 52 5.52 -16.15 -20.99
CA SER A 52 6.21 -15.07 -20.27
C SER A 52 7.43 -14.60 -21.05
N GLN A 53 7.55 -13.30 -21.30
CA GLN A 53 8.76 -12.66 -21.82
C GLN A 53 9.80 -12.38 -20.74
N ARG A 54 9.37 -12.04 -19.53
CA ARG A 54 10.25 -11.75 -18.39
C ARG A 54 9.67 -12.31 -17.10
N LEU A 55 10.55 -12.68 -16.18
CA LEU A 55 10.19 -13.12 -14.83
C LEU A 55 10.89 -12.23 -13.81
N TRP A 56 10.16 -11.83 -12.77
CA TRP A 56 10.77 -11.36 -11.52
C TRP A 56 10.62 -12.44 -10.48
N ILE A 57 11.71 -12.73 -9.78
CA ILE A 57 11.78 -13.74 -8.74
C ILE A 57 12.24 -13.01 -7.48
N VAL A 58 11.41 -13.04 -6.44
CA VAL A 58 11.62 -12.25 -5.22
C VAL A 58 11.41 -13.16 -4.03
N PRO A 59 12.33 -13.23 -3.05
CA PRO A 59 12.07 -14.02 -1.86
C PRO A 59 10.93 -13.36 -1.08
N ARG A 60 9.98 -14.16 -0.57
CA ARG A 60 8.75 -13.64 0.04
C ARG A 60 9.03 -12.69 1.22
N ASP A 61 10.11 -12.95 1.96
CA ASP A 61 10.56 -12.13 3.09
C ASP A 61 11.08 -10.74 2.71
N ALA A 62 11.36 -10.49 1.42
CA ALA A 62 11.70 -9.15 0.92
C ALA A 62 10.46 -8.31 0.55
N ILE A 63 9.27 -8.90 0.54
CA ILE A 63 8.02 -8.19 0.22
C ILE A 63 7.48 -7.54 1.49
N THR A 64 7.29 -6.22 1.43
CA THR A 64 6.65 -5.49 2.53
C THR A 64 5.14 -5.47 2.32
N GLU A 65 4.41 -6.00 3.29
CA GLU A 65 2.95 -5.89 3.34
C GLU A 65 2.55 -4.50 3.85
N LEU A 66 1.60 -3.87 3.16
CA LEU A 66 0.95 -2.64 3.59
C LEU A 66 -0.53 -2.94 3.74
N ASP A 67 -1.01 -3.10 4.97
CA ASP A 67 -2.38 -3.45 5.32
C ASP A 67 -3.14 -2.32 6.03
N ASP A 68 -2.47 -1.20 6.30
CA ASP A 68 -3.03 -0.04 7.00
C ASP A 68 -4.19 0.60 6.20
N PRO A 69 -5.45 0.52 6.69
CA PRO A 69 -6.60 1.09 6.00
C PRO A 69 -6.53 2.60 5.83
N ASP A 70 -5.88 3.34 6.75
CA ASP A 70 -5.78 4.80 6.68
C ASP A 70 -4.86 5.23 5.54
N LEU A 71 -3.82 4.42 5.25
CA LEU A 71 -2.93 4.63 4.11
C LEU A 71 -3.56 4.17 2.78
N LEU A 72 -4.32 3.08 2.79
CA LEU A 72 -4.94 2.51 1.58
C LEU A 72 -6.24 3.20 1.16
N LYS A 73 -6.98 3.80 2.11
CA LYS A 73 -8.23 4.52 1.87
C LYS A 73 -8.17 5.90 2.52
N PRO A 74 -7.24 6.78 2.06
CA PRO A 74 -7.08 8.09 2.65
C PRO A 74 -8.41 8.84 2.57
N PRO A 75 -8.80 9.57 3.63
CA PRO A 75 -10.04 10.34 3.64
C PRO A 75 -10.18 11.19 2.38
N PHE A 76 -11.36 11.17 1.76
CA PHE A 76 -11.66 11.96 0.56
C PHE A 76 -11.47 13.46 0.77
N ASP A 77 -11.48 13.93 2.02
CA ASP A 77 -11.23 15.32 2.33
C ASP A 77 -9.74 15.68 2.16
N ARG A 78 -9.39 16.06 0.93
CA ARG A 78 -8.10 16.67 0.57
C ARG A 78 -8.09 18.18 0.78
N SER A 79 -8.95 18.74 1.63
CA SER A 79 -8.98 20.17 1.96
C SER A 79 -7.61 20.70 2.37
N PHE A 80 -6.78 19.86 3.00
CA PHE A 80 -5.40 20.17 3.39
C PHE A 80 -4.39 20.28 2.24
N LYS A 81 -4.70 19.78 1.03
CA LYS A 81 -3.83 19.88 -0.16
C LYS A 81 -4.15 21.08 -1.06
N ARG A 82 -5.19 21.86 -0.74
CA ARG A 82 -5.49 23.11 -1.45
C ARG A 82 -4.71 24.26 -0.80
N PRO A 83 -4.19 25.25 -1.56
CA PRO A 83 -3.47 26.41 -1.01
C PRO A 83 -4.27 27.29 -0.03
N GLY A 84 -5.55 26.99 0.22
CA GLY A 84 -6.41 27.64 1.21
C GLY A 84 -6.73 26.76 2.43
N GLY A 85 -5.87 25.79 2.76
CA GLY A 85 -6.04 24.88 3.88
C GLY A 85 -6.36 25.62 5.18
N PHE A 86 -7.51 25.27 5.78
CA PHE A 86 -8.12 25.89 6.95
C PHE A 86 -8.30 27.41 6.84
N LEU A 87 -9.42 27.84 6.22
CA LEU A 87 -9.93 29.19 6.44
C LEU A 87 -10.10 29.39 7.95
N ILE A 88 -9.24 30.23 8.54
CA ILE A 88 -9.25 30.63 9.95
C ILE A 88 -10.66 31.00 10.43
N LYS A 89 -11.53 31.44 9.51
CA LYS A 89 -12.97 31.66 9.73
C LYS A 89 -13.68 30.49 10.44
N HIS A 90 -13.45 29.25 10.06
CA HIS A 90 -14.11 28.09 10.70
C HIS A 90 -13.66 27.88 12.14
N LYS A 91 -12.38 28.18 12.44
CA LYS A 91 -11.86 28.13 13.81
C LYS A 91 -12.39 29.30 14.66
N LEU A 92 -12.58 30.46 14.03
CA LEU A 92 -13.12 31.67 14.66
C LEU A 92 -14.63 31.55 14.93
N GLU A 93 -15.40 30.97 14.03
CA GLU A 93 -16.84 30.68 14.20
C GLU A 93 -17.05 29.66 15.32
N ALA A 94 -16.31 28.55 15.30
CA ALA A 94 -16.36 27.57 16.40
C ALA A 94 -15.87 28.15 17.75
N ALA A 95 -14.98 29.15 17.73
CA ALA A 95 -14.59 29.86 18.96
C ALA A 95 -15.67 30.85 19.43
N ARG A 96 -16.37 31.52 18.49
CA ARG A 96 -17.41 32.50 18.76
C ARG A 96 -18.71 31.84 19.24
N GLU A 97 -19.04 30.66 18.73
CA GLU A 97 -20.14 29.83 19.23
C GLU A 97 -19.87 29.29 20.64
N ARG A 98 -18.62 28.90 20.94
CA ARG A 98 -18.21 28.52 22.30
C ARG A 98 -18.16 29.70 23.28
N ALA A 99 -17.92 30.91 22.77
CA ALA A 99 -17.84 32.11 23.60
C ALA A 99 -19.21 32.64 24.04
N GLY A 100 -20.31 32.23 23.39
CA GLY A 100 -21.65 32.74 23.69
C GLY A 100 -21.78 34.23 23.36
N SER A 101 -22.91 34.62 22.76
CA SER A 101 -23.19 36.04 22.48
C SER A 101 -23.12 36.86 23.78
N PRO A 102 -22.42 38.01 23.84
CA PRO A 102 -22.58 38.91 24.97
C PRO A 102 -24.01 39.46 24.94
N GLN A 103 -24.76 39.19 26.01
CA GLN A 103 -26.05 39.81 26.27
C GLN A 103 -25.82 41.32 26.37
N VAL A 104 -26.37 42.07 25.41
CA VAL A 104 -26.49 43.52 25.51
C VAL A 104 -27.74 43.81 26.31
N ASP A 105 -27.57 44.13 27.60
CA ASP A 105 -28.67 44.65 28.41
C ASP A 105 -28.98 46.08 27.95
N GLU A 106 -30.20 46.23 27.43
CA GLU A 106 -30.81 47.49 27.00
C GLU A 106 -31.18 48.29 28.26
N VAL A 107 -30.48 49.41 28.50
CA VAL A 107 -30.82 50.36 29.58
C VAL A 107 -32.02 51.20 29.15
N ALA A 108 -33.14 51.04 29.85
CA ALA A 108 -34.30 51.91 29.77
C ALA A 108 -34.17 53.05 30.79
N GLU A 109 -34.25 54.29 30.27
CA GLU A 109 -34.47 55.61 30.90
C GLU A 109 -33.48 56.11 31.98
#